data_AF-A0A6A8LLS0-F1
#
_entry.id   AF-A0A6A8LLS0-F1
#
_cell.length_a   1.000
_cell.length_b   1.000
_cell.length_c   1.000
_cell.angle_alpha   90.00
_cell.angle_beta   90.00
_cell.angle_gamma   90.00
#
_symmetry.space_group_name_H-M   'P 1'
#
loop_
_entity.id
_entity.type
_entity.pdbx_description
1 polymer ?
#
loop_
_entity_poly.entity_id
_entity_poly.type
_entity_poly.pdbx_seq_one_letter_code
_entity_poly.pdbx_strand_id
1 'polypeptide(L)'
;MGKVYKRSWFHTLLTFLVSQLYFNFVELTGWGPNYREMNGFPANIAELDFFQTYLSFYDNPWFNIVTVFLGVFTVIQIIKGITKNIRNESNNF
;
A
#
# COMPACT_ATOMS: atom_id res chain seq x y z
N MET A 1 -20.97 -17.84 6.44
CA MET A 1 -19.97 -16.79 6.14
C MET A 1 -18.97 -17.30 5.11
N GLY A 2 -18.95 -16.73 3.91
CA GLY A 2 -17.93 -17.05 2.91
C GLY A 2 -16.55 -16.74 3.48
N LYS A 3 -15.63 -17.71 3.41
CA LYS A 3 -14.34 -17.63 4.09
C LYS A 3 -13.56 -16.38 3.61
N VAL A 4 -13.32 -15.42 4.51
CA VAL A 4 -12.75 -14.08 4.20
C VAL A 4 -11.41 -14.20 3.47
N TYR A 5 -10.61 -15.21 3.83
CA TYR A 5 -9.32 -15.48 3.21
C TYR A 5 -9.39 -15.88 1.73
N LYS A 6 -10.56 -16.24 1.19
CA LYS A 6 -10.74 -16.53 -0.24
C LYS A 6 -11.04 -15.27 -1.07
N ARG A 7 -11.23 -14.12 -0.41
CA ARG A 7 -11.62 -12.88 -1.10
C ARG A 7 -10.37 -12.23 -1.70
N SER A 8 -10.44 -11.87 -2.98
CA SER A 8 -9.30 -11.25 -3.68
C SER A 8 -8.77 -10.00 -2.96
N TRP A 9 -9.65 -9.14 -2.43
CA TRP A 9 -9.23 -7.96 -1.66
C TRP A 9 -8.46 -8.29 -0.38
N PHE A 10 -8.72 -9.45 0.23
CA PHE A 10 -8.00 -9.90 1.41
C PHE A 10 -6.56 -10.29 1.05
N HIS A 11 -6.35 -10.92 -0.09
CA HIS A 11 -5.00 -11.19 -0.60
C HIS A 11 -4.25 -9.90 -0.93
N THR A 12 -4.91 -8.89 -1.51
CA THR A 12 -4.30 -7.57 -1.72
C THR A 12 -3.85 -6.93 -0.40
N LEU A 13 -4.71 -6.97 0.63
CA LEU A 13 -4.36 -6.49 1.96
C LEU A 13 -3.16 -7.23 2.55
N LEU A 14 -3.15 -8.57 2.43
CA LEU A 14 -2.04 -9.38 2.91
C LEU A 14 -0.73 -9.03 2.19
N THR A 15 -0.76 -8.88 0.85
CA THR A 15 0.40 -8.45 0.07
C THR A 15 0.89 -7.08 0.53
N PHE A 16 -0.01 -6.12 0.76
CA PHE A 16 0.35 -4.81 1.28
C PHE A 16 1.09 -4.91 2.61
N LEU A 17 0.56 -5.68 3.57
CA LEU A 17 1.18 -5.88 4.88
C LEU A 17 2.54 -6.56 4.79
N VAL A 18 2.68 -7.59 3.94
CA VAL A 18 3.98 -8.25 3.71
C VAL A 18 5.01 -7.27 3.13
N SER A 19 4.61 -6.40 2.20
CA SER A 19 5.50 -5.35 1.70
C SER A 19 5.94 -4.38 2.79
N GLN A 20 5.06 -4.03 3.73
CA GLN A 20 5.42 -3.13 4.84
C GLN A 20 6.43 -3.79 5.79
N LEU A 21 6.27 -5.10 6.05
CA LEU A 21 7.23 -5.87 6.84
C LEU A 21 8.58 -5.94 6.13
N TYR A 22 8.58 -6.12 4.81
CA TYR A 22 9.82 -6.13 4.02
C TYR A 22 10.54 -4.78 4.06
N PHE A 23 9.84 -3.66 3.86
CA PHE A 23 10.47 -2.32 3.93
C PHE A 23 11.05 -2.04 5.31
N ASN A 24 10.32 -2.35 6.39
CA ASN A 24 10.84 -2.23 7.75
C ASN A 24 12.09 -3.10 7.97
N PHE A 25 12.07 -4.35 7.50
CA PHE A 25 13.24 -5.23 7.60
C PHE A 25 14.46 -4.63 6.89
N VAL A 26 14.28 -4.18 5.65
CA VAL A 26 15.36 -3.59 4.84
C VAL A 26 15.93 -2.34 5.49
N GLU A 27 15.08 -1.48 6.04
CA GLU A 27 15.49 -0.23 6.69
C GLU A 27 16.25 -0.49 8.00
N LEU A 28 15.73 -1.39 8.84
CA LEU A 28 16.36 -1.73 10.12
C LEU A 28 17.70 -2.44 9.96
N THR A 29 17.87 -3.22 8.89
CA THR A 29 19.08 -4.03 8.68
C THR A 29 20.08 -3.39 7.74
N GLY A 30 19.67 -2.39 6.96
CA GLY A 30 20.48 -1.82 5.88
C GLY A 30 20.73 -2.79 4.72
N TRP A 31 20.04 -3.94 4.64
CA TRP A 31 20.18 -4.94 3.57
C TRP A 31 19.55 -4.51 2.23
N GLY A 32 19.16 -3.25 2.13
CA GLY A 32 18.57 -2.71 0.92
C GLY A 32 19.60 -2.62 -0.20
N PRO A 33 19.19 -2.84 -1.47
CA PRO A 33 20.03 -2.47 -2.58
C PRO A 33 20.34 -0.97 -2.54
N ASN A 34 21.46 -0.57 -3.14
CA ASN A 34 21.80 0.84 -3.23
C ASN A 34 20.86 1.51 -4.26
N TYR A 35 19.81 2.18 -3.76
CA TYR A 35 18.82 2.82 -4.60
C TYR A 35 19.43 4.05 -5.26
N ARG A 36 19.10 4.26 -6.53
CA ARG A 36 19.46 5.52 -7.19
C ARG A 36 18.76 6.66 -6.46
N GLU A 37 19.46 7.77 -6.33
CA GLU A 37 18.87 9.02 -5.86
C GLU A 37 17.59 9.31 -6.63
N MET A 38 16.56 9.70 -5.87
CA MET A 38 15.26 9.98 -6.42
C MET A 38 15.31 11.30 -7.19
N ASN A 39 14.81 11.28 -8.42
CA ASN A 39 14.82 12.45 -9.29
C ASN A 39 13.53 12.53 -10.13
N GLY A 40 13.23 13.74 -10.60
CA GLY A 40 12.05 14.00 -11.43
C GLY A 40 10.73 13.87 -10.67
N PHE A 41 9.71 13.34 -11.33
CA PHE A 41 8.33 13.33 -10.81
C PHE A 41 8.17 12.67 -9.43
N PRO A 42 8.77 11.50 -9.11
CA PRO A 42 8.70 10.93 -7.78
C PRO A 42 9.31 11.84 -6.69
N ALA A 43 10.44 12.50 -7.00
CA ALA A 43 11.07 13.43 -6.06
C ALA A 43 10.16 14.61 -5.73
N ASN A 44 9.56 15.22 -6.77
CA ASN A 44 8.62 16.32 -6.59
C ASN A 44 7.42 15.95 -5.71
N ILE A 45 6.95 14.71 -5.75
CA ILE A 45 5.87 14.23 -4.88
C ILE A 45 6.36 14.08 -3.44
N ALA A 46 7.53 13.46 -3.24
CA ALA A 46 8.09 13.24 -1.92
C ALA A 46 8.49 14.55 -1.20
N GLU A 47 8.76 15.61 -1.95
CA GLU A 47 9.10 16.93 -1.45
C GLU A 47 7.88 17.78 -1.08
N LEU A 48 6.65 17.36 -1.39
CA LEU A 48 5.45 18.10 -0.99
C LEU A 48 5.32 18.11 0.53
N ASP A 49 4.99 19.26 1.12
CA ASP A 49 4.80 19.41 2.58
C ASP A 49 3.82 18.37 3.15
N PHE A 50 2.71 18.13 2.43
CA PHE A 50 1.74 17.10 2.81
C PHE A 50 2.37 15.70 2.85
N PHE A 51 3.21 15.38 1.86
CA PHE A 51 3.86 14.09 1.78
C PHE A 51 4.88 13.91 2.91
N GLN A 52 5.72 14.91 3.16
CA GLN A 52 6.70 14.87 4.24
C GLN A 52 6.02 14.79 5.62
N THR A 53 4.93 15.53 5.81
CA THR A 53 4.25 15.61 7.11
C THR A 53 3.47 14.33 7.44
N TYR A 54 2.78 13.74 6.46
CA TYR A 54 1.82 12.66 6.72
C TYR A 54 2.21 11.32 6.11
N LEU A 55 3.09 11.30 5.11
CA LEU A 55 3.39 10.13 4.29
C LEU A 55 4.87 9.73 4.29
N SER A 56 5.66 10.29 5.21
CA SER A 56 7.06 9.92 5.43
C SER A 56 7.17 8.83 6.52
N PHE A 57 6.81 7.60 6.16
CA PHE A 57 6.81 6.43 7.07
C PHE A 57 8.20 5.80 7.28
N TYR A 58 9.09 6.03 6.33
CA TYR A 58 10.40 5.40 6.16
C TYR A 58 11.44 6.48 5.88
N ASP A 59 12.69 6.25 6.28
CA ASP A 59 13.83 7.12 5.96
C ASP A 59 14.10 7.14 4.44
N ASN A 60 13.86 6.01 3.77
CA ASN A 60 14.02 5.93 2.32
C ASN A 60 12.77 6.50 1.60
N PRO A 61 12.90 7.60 0.85
CA PRO A 61 11.74 8.22 0.18
C PRO A 61 11.08 7.32 -0.87
N TRP A 62 11.84 6.40 -1.49
CA TRP A 62 11.26 5.42 -2.43
C TRP A 62 10.27 4.49 -1.73
N PHE A 63 10.56 4.08 -0.48
CA PHE A 63 9.65 3.24 0.30
C PHE A 63 8.38 3.98 0.66
N ASN A 64 8.47 5.27 0.98
CA ASN A 64 7.29 6.10 1.21
C ASN A 64 6.39 6.16 -0.01
N ILE A 65 6.93 6.47 -1.20
CA ILE A 65 6.13 6.57 -2.42
C ILE A 65 5.43 5.25 -2.75
N VAL A 66 6.18 4.15 -2.68
CA VAL A 66 5.63 2.82 -2.96
C VAL A 66 4.57 2.44 -1.93
N THR A 67 4.79 2.77 -0.66
CA THR A 67 3.83 2.51 0.42
C THR A 67 2.53 3.27 0.22
N VAL A 68 2.60 4.56 -0.11
CA VAL A 68 1.42 5.38 -0.42
C VAL A 68 0.67 4.79 -1.62
N PHE A 69 1.38 4.46 -2.69
CA PHE A 69 0.78 3.86 -3.88
C PHE A 69 0.07 2.54 -3.56
N LEU A 70 0.74 1.62 -2.88
CA LEU A 70 0.16 0.33 -2.50
C LEU A 70 -0.99 0.48 -1.51
N GLY A 71 -0.89 1.43 -0.58
CA GLY A 71 -1.95 1.75 0.38
C GLY A 71 -3.22 2.22 -0.32
N VAL A 72 -3.10 3.22 -1.20
CA VAL A 72 -4.23 3.72 -2.02
C VAL A 72 -4.83 2.60 -2.87
N PHE A 73 -3.99 1.83 -3.56
CA PHE A 73 -4.45 0.69 -4.36
C PHE A 73 -5.21 -0.35 -3.52
N THR A 74 -4.70 -0.67 -2.33
CA THR A 74 -5.32 -1.64 -1.41
C THR A 74 -6.68 -1.16 -0.93
N VAL A 75 -6.81 0.11 -0.54
CA VAL A 75 -8.09 0.71 -0.14
C VAL A 75 -9.12 0.60 -1.26
N ILE A 76 -8.74 0.91 -2.51
CA ILE A 76 -9.62 0.77 -3.68
C ILE A 76 -10.10 -0.68 -3.84
N GLN A 77 -9.21 -1.67 -3.71
CA GLN A 77 -9.58 -3.09 -3.83
C GLN A 77 -10.52 -3.54 -2.72
N ILE A 78 -10.30 -3.09 -1.48
CA ILE A 78 -11.16 -3.37 -0.34
C ILE A 78 -12.57 -2.80 -0.59
N ILE A 79 -12.67 -1.51 -0.96
CA ILE A 79 -13.95 -0.87 -1.26
C ILE A 79 -14.69 -1.62 -2.36
N LYS A 80 -14.04 -1.88 -3.51
CA LYS A 80 -14.63 -2.65 -4.61
C LYS A 80 -15.10 -4.03 -4.16
N GLY A 81 -14.30 -4.70 -3.33
CA GLY A 81 -14.60 -6.01 -2.77
C GLY A 81 -15.82 -6.01 -1.86
N ILE A 82 -15.96 -5.00 -1.01
CA ILE A 82 -17.09 -4.83 -0.08
C ILE A 82 -18.36 -4.47 -0.86
N THR A 83 -18.31 -3.45 -1.73
CA THR A 83 -19.45 -3.01 -2.54
C THR A 83 -20.00 -4.14 -3.40
N LYS A 84 -19.14 -4.98 -3.98
CA LYS A 84 -19.58 -6.16 -4.75
C LYS A 84 -20.37 -7.14 -3.89
N ASN A 85 -20.02 -7.33 -2.62
CA ASN A 85 -20.75 -8.23 -1.72
C ASN A 85 -22.12 -7.67 -1.38
N ILE A 86 -22.18 -6.39 -1.00
CA ILE A 86 -23.43 -5.70 -0.67
C ILE A 86 -24.40 -5.76 -1.85
N ARG A 87 -23.91 -5.48 -3.07
CA ARG A 87 -24.73 -5.58 -4.29
C ARG A 87 -25.26 -6.99 -4.54
N ASN A 88 -24.41 -8.01 -4.35
CA ASN A 88 -24.82 -9.39 -4.55
C ASN A 88 -25.85 -9.85 -3.50
N GLU A 89 -25.74 -9.38 -2.26
CA GLU A 89 -26.72 -9.64 -1.20
C GLU A 89 -28.04 -8.94 -1.51
N SER A 90 -28.02 -7.69 -1.98
CA SER A 90 -29.22 -6.94 -2.40
C SER A 90 -29.97 -7.57 -3.58
N ASN A 91 -29.28 -8.22 -4.53
CA ASN A 91 -29.91 -8.83 -5.71
C ASN A 91 -30.50 -10.22 -5.45
N ASN A 92 -30.26 -10.80 -4.27
CA ASN A 92 -30.77 -12.11 -3.86
C ASN A 92 -32.05 -12.02 -3.01
N PHE A 93 -32.58 -10.81 -2.80
CA PHE A 93 -33.90 -10.51 -2.23
C PHE A 93 -34.82 -10.01 -3.34
#